data_AF-A0A161TZV4-F1
#
_entry.id   AF-A0A161TZV4-F1
#
_cell.length_a   1.000
_cell.length_b   1.000
_cell.length_c   1.000
_cell.angle_alpha   90.00
_cell.angle_beta   90.00
_cell.angle_gamma   90.00
#
_symmetry.space_group_name_H-M   'P 1'
#
loop_
_entity.id
_entity.type
_entity.pdbx_description
1 polymer ?
#
loop_
_entity_poly.entity_id
_entity_poly.type
_entity_poly.pdbx_seq_one_letter_code
_entity_poly.pdbx_strand_id
1 'polypeptide(L)'
;MVQGASAAYALSLLSSVDHTIVEVRSNSNRGGSDLEVGGRDAYIYTTESGPGIRDCKIALDVPPGVVVFTMLYQEDDGLDACAIGLEHVRDLEGSLPAAPK
;
A
#
# COMPACT_ATOMS: atom_id res chain seq x y z
N MET A 1 22.31 11.47 -24.05
CA MET A 1 20.97 11.39 -23.43
C MET A 1 21.00 10.22 -22.48
N VAL A 2 20.94 10.46 -21.17
CA VAL A 2 20.82 9.38 -20.19
C VAL A 2 19.39 8.84 -20.35
N GLN A 3 19.24 7.59 -20.78
CA GLN A 3 17.96 6.90 -20.73
C GLN A 3 17.51 6.89 -19.26
N GLY A 4 16.44 7.62 -18.95
CA GLY A 4 15.78 7.47 -17.66
C GLY A 4 15.32 6.02 -17.56
N ALA A 5 15.62 5.37 -16.44
CA ALA A 5 15.20 3.99 -16.21
C ALA A 5 13.67 3.90 -16.36
N SER A 6 13.20 3.06 -17.27
CA SER A 6 11.79 2.68 -17.33
C SER A 6 11.51 1.72 -16.18
N ALA A 7 10.58 2.07 -15.30
CA ALA A 7 10.12 1.20 -14.22
C ALA A 7 8.62 0.93 -14.42
N ALA A 8 8.23 -0.34 -14.34
CA ALA A 8 6.84 -0.77 -14.48
C ALA A 8 5.93 -0.13 -13.40
N TYR A 9 6.49 0.14 -12.22
CA TYR A 9 5.78 0.78 -11.11
C TYR A 9 6.71 1.59 -10.22
N ALA A 10 6.09 2.46 -9.43
CA ALA A 10 6.72 3.10 -8.27
C ALA A 10 6.10 2.56 -6.98
N LEU A 11 6.93 2.28 -5.99
CA LEU A 11 6.53 1.96 -4.62
C LEU A 11 6.93 3.13 -3.71
N SER A 12 5.99 3.60 -2.89
CA SER A 12 6.24 4.62 -1.87
C SER A 12 5.65 4.17 -0.54
N LEU A 13 6.31 4.55 0.55
CA LEU A 13 5.87 4.26 1.91
C LEU A 13 5.68 5.59 2.64
N LEU A 14 4.54 5.72 3.32
CA LEU A 14 4.28 6.82 4.23
C LEU A 14 3.95 6.27 5.61
N SER A 15 4.65 6.74 6.64
CA SER A 15 4.37 6.40 8.03
C SER A 15 3.78 7.60 8.76
N SER A 16 2.84 7.35 9.67
CA SER A 16 2.32 8.37 10.59
C SER A 16 2.17 7.78 12.00
N VAL A 17 2.42 8.60 13.01
CA VAL A 17 2.13 8.29 14.43
C VAL A 17 0.87 9.01 14.92
N ASP A 18 0.33 9.93 14.11
CA ASP A 18 -0.86 10.73 14.42
C ASP A 18 -2.12 10.15 13.78
N HIS A 19 -1.96 9.21 12.86
CA HIS A 19 -3.04 8.54 12.16
C HIS A 19 -3.02 7.03 12.39
N THR A 20 -4.21 6.43 12.31
CA THR A 20 -4.48 5.02 12.57
C THR A 20 -5.06 4.32 11.34
N ILE A 21 -4.99 2.99 11.32
CA ILE A 21 -5.65 2.20 10.28
C ILE A 21 -7.18 2.38 10.26
N VAL A 22 -7.79 2.65 11.42
CA VAL A 22 -9.24 2.90 11.55
C VAL A 22 -9.64 4.17 10.80
N GLU A 23 -8.82 5.21 10.87
CA GLU A 23 -9.04 6.44 10.11
C GLU A 23 -8.86 6.22 8.60
N VAL A 24 -7.89 5.40 8.19
CA VAL A 24 -7.69 5.06 6.78
C VAL A 24 -8.92 4.37 6.20
N ARG A 25 -9.45 3.35 6.90
CA ARG A 25 -10.70 2.66 6.51
C ARG A 25 -11.89 3.58 6.40
N SER A 26 -12.01 4.50 7.37
CA SER A 26 -13.15 5.42 7.41
C SER A 26 -13.10 6.45 6.26
N ASN A 27 -11.92 6.75 5.73
CA ASN A 27 -11.71 7.73 4.67
C ASN A 27 -11.56 7.12 3.26
N SER A 28 -11.54 5.79 3.12
CA SER A 28 -11.43 5.13 1.82
C SER A 28 -12.76 5.20 1.06
N ASN A 29 -12.94 6.27 0.29
CA ASN A 29 -14.19 6.61 -0.40
C ASN A 29 -14.67 5.62 -1.48
N ARG A 30 -13.84 4.65 -1.89
CA ARG A 30 -14.15 3.73 -3.02
C ARG A 30 -14.26 2.25 -2.63
N GLY A 31 -14.31 1.97 -1.33
CA GLY A 31 -14.27 0.60 -0.84
C GLY A 31 -12.85 0.03 -0.84
N GLY A 32 -12.70 -1.03 -0.08
CA GLY A 32 -11.44 -1.71 0.20
C GLY A 32 -11.74 -2.99 0.95
N SER A 33 -10.71 -3.69 1.37
CA SER A 33 -10.86 -4.97 2.07
C SER A 33 -9.87 -5.09 3.21
N ASP A 34 -10.34 -5.68 4.29
CA ASP A 34 -9.48 -6.06 5.41
C ASP A 34 -8.64 -7.29 5.05
N LEU A 35 -7.41 -7.31 5.54
CA LEU A 35 -6.50 -8.43 5.42
C LEU A 35 -5.56 -8.44 6.64
N GLU A 36 -4.79 -9.52 6.79
CA GLU A 36 -3.77 -9.65 7.82
C GLU A 36 -2.40 -9.83 7.16
N VAL A 37 -1.39 -9.11 7.65
CA VAL A 37 0.00 -9.21 7.16
C VAL A 37 0.94 -9.23 8.37
N GLY A 38 1.69 -10.31 8.53
CA GLY A 38 2.64 -10.46 9.64
C GLY A 38 2.02 -10.39 11.03
N GLY A 39 0.76 -10.85 11.17
CA GLY A 39 -0.01 -10.75 12.41
C GLY A 39 -0.50 -9.32 12.74
N ARG A 40 -0.50 -8.42 11.75
CA ARG A 40 -0.99 -7.05 11.88
C ARG A 40 -2.26 -6.87 11.08
N ASP A 41 -3.08 -5.98 11.59
CA ASP A 41 -4.25 -5.51 10.89
C ASP A 41 -3.84 -4.70 9.65
N ALA A 42 -4.45 -5.00 8.51
CA ALA A 42 -4.16 -4.35 7.23
C ALA A 42 -5.44 -4.06 6.44
N TYR A 43 -5.36 -3.03 5.60
CA TYR A 43 -6.47 -2.58 4.77
C TYR A 43 -5.97 -2.22 3.37
N ILE A 44 -6.51 -2.91 2.36
CA ILE A 44 -6.18 -2.69 0.96
C ILE A 44 -7.29 -1.89 0.26
N TYR A 45 -6.91 -0.85 -0.47
CA TYR A 45 -7.84 0.06 -1.13
C TYR A 45 -7.19 0.77 -2.32
N THR A 46 -8.01 1.34 -3.19
CA THR A 46 -7.57 2.16 -4.32
C THR A 46 -8.08 3.59 -4.16
N THR A 47 -7.31 4.59 -4.60
CA THR A 47 -7.72 6.00 -4.49
C THR A 47 -8.04 6.64 -5.82
N GLU A 48 -7.51 6.12 -6.92
CA GLU A 48 -7.79 6.59 -8.26
C GLU A 48 -8.30 5.45 -9.16
N SER A 49 -9.13 5.82 -10.12
CA SER A 49 -9.69 4.91 -11.11
C SER A 49 -9.80 5.72 -12.38
N GLY A 50 -8.74 5.69 -13.18
CA GLY A 50 -8.65 6.40 -14.44
C GLY A 50 -7.87 5.58 -15.45
N PRO A 51 -8.04 5.81 -16.76
CA PRO A 51 -7.47 4.97 -17.82
C PRO A 51 -5.93 4.93 -17.85
N GLY A 52 -5.24 5.68 -16.99
CA GLY A 52 -3.79 5.69 -16.86
C GLY A 52 -3.24 5.68 -15.43
N ILE A 53 -4.10 5.54 -14.40
CA ILE A 53 -3.64 5.45 -13.00
C ILE A 53 -4.18 4.15 -12.41
N ARG A 54 -3.25 3.21 -12.19
CA ARG A 54 -3.47 1.93 -11.54
C ARG A 54 -2.77 2.00 -10.19
N ASP A 55 -3.45 2.57 -9.18
CA ASP A 55 -2.91 2.66 -7.83
C ASP A 55 -3.45 1.54 -6.94
N CYS A 56 -2.59 1.05 -6.05
CA CYS A 56 -3.02 0.24 -4.92
C CYS A 56 -2.38 0.76 -3.64
N LYS A 57 -3.19 0.87 -2.59
CA LYS A 57 -2.74 1.29 -1.27
C LYS A 57 -3.01 0.19 -0.26
N ILE A 58 -2.00 -0.11 0.55
CA ILE A 58 -2.10 -1.08 1.64
C ILE A 58 -1.68 -0.35 2.91
N ALA A 59 -2.64 -0.09 3.79
CA ALA A 59 -2.38 0.41 5.13
C ALA A 59 -2.14 -0.76 6.08
N LEU A 60 -1.16 -0.61 6.96
CA LEU A 60 -0.76 -1.61 7.94
C LEU A 60 -0.67 -0.96 9.32
N ASP A 61 -1.31 -1.58 10.29
CA ASP A 61 -1.25 -1.16 11.68
C ASP A 61 0.14 -1.41 12.27
N VAL A 62 0.77 -0.34 12.75
CA VAL A 62 2.10 -0.39 13.34
C VAL A 62 2.15 0.53 14.57
N PRO A 63 2.45 0.05 15.79
CA PRO A 63 2.50 0.94 16.94
C PRO A 63 3.54 2.07 16.76
N PRO A 64 3.21 3.34 17.04
CA PRO A 64 1.94 3.86 17.58
C PRO A 64 0.91 4.36 16.55
N GLY A 65 1.09 4.13 15.24
CA GLY A 65 0.16 4.59 14.20
C GLY A 65 0.03 3.65 13.01
N VAL A 66 0.34 4.12 11.80
CA VAL A 66 0.07 3.40 10.55
C VAL A 66 1.18 3.60 9.52
N VAL A 67 1.43 2.58 8.71
CA VAL A 67 2.24 2.67 7.49
C VAL A 67 1.35 2.40 6.29
N VAL A 68 1.41 3.26 5.29
CA VAL A 68 0.69 3.12 4.02
C VAL A 68 1.69 2.90 2.91
N PHE A 69 1.62 1.72 2.29
CA PHE A 69 2.31 1.40 1.06
C PHE A 69 1.43 1.87 -0.09
N THR A 70 1.99 2.68 -0.99
CA THR A 70 1.33 3.12 -2.21
C THR A 70 2.11 2.61 -3.40
N MET A 71 1.45 1.82 -4.22
CA MET A 71 1.95 1.25 -5.44
C MET A 71 1.28 1.94 -6.62
N LEU A 72 2.07 2.51 -7.51
CA LEU A 72 1.61 3.21 -8.71
C LEU A 72 2.12 2.46 -9.93
N TYR A 73 1.23 1.72 -10.59
CA TYR A 73 1.56 0.93 -11.75
C TYR A 73 1.38 1.75 -13.04
N GLN A 74 2.39 1.73 -13.90
CA GLN A 74 2.47 2.60 -15.09
C GLN A 74 2.12 1.87 -16.40
N GLU A 75 2.17 0.54 -16.42
CA GLU A 75 1.98 -0.28 -17.63
C GLU A 75 0.56 -0.85 -17.71
N ASP A 76 0.02 -0.99 -18.93
CA ASP A 76 -1.28 -1.63 -19.21
C ASP A 76 -1.10 -3.05 -19.75
N ASP A 77 -0.42 -3.87 -18.98
CA ASP A 77 -0.09 -5.26 -19.31
C ASP A 77 -1.06 -6.28 -18.69
N GLY A 78 -2.08 -5.80 -17.96
CA GLY A 78 -3.07 -6.62 -17.27
C GLY A 78 -2.61 -7.16 -15.91
N LEU A 79 -1.46 -6.72 -15.39
CA LEU A 79 -1.01 -7.09 -14.05
C LEU A 79 -1.80 -6.36 -12.96
N ASP A 80 -2.01 -7.05 -11.83
CA ASP A 80 -2.70 -6.51 -10.67
C ASP A 80 -1.73 -5.75 -9.76
N ALA A 81 -1.90 -4.42 -9.73
CA ALA A 81 -1.15 -3.53 -8.87
C ALA A 81 -1.21 -3.92 -7.38
N CYS A 82 -2.36 -4.43 -6.92
CA CYS A 82 -2.54 -4.84 -5.54
C CYS A 82 -1.81 -6.13 -5.19
N ALA A 83 -1.76 -7.09 -6.13
CA ALA A 83 -1.01 -8.33 -5.92
C ALA A 83 0.49 -8.06 -5.76
N ILE A 84 1.07 -7.24 -6.64
CA ILE A 84 2.48 -6.85 -6.56
C ILE A 84 2.73 -5.99 -5.31
N GLY A 85 1.83 -5.05 -5.00
CA GLY A 85 1.92 -4.24 -3.78
C GLY A 85 1.98 -5.11 -2.53
N LEU A 86 1.12 -6.13 -2.43
CA LEU A 86 1.06 -7.06 -1.30
C LEU A 86 2.33 -7.90 -1.15
N GLU A 87 2.97 -8.28 -2.26
CA GLU A 87 4.27 -8.96 -2.24
C GLU A 87 5.32 -8.09 -1.54
N HIS A 88 5.43 -6.81 -1.94
CA HIS A 88 6.36 -5.87 -1.30
C HIS A 88 6.05 -5.63 0.17
N VAL A 89 4.77 -5.57 0.56
CA VAL A 89 4.41 -5.42 1.99
C VAL A 89 4.92 -6.63 2.78
N ARG A 90 4.72 -7.85 2.26
CA ARG A 90 5.19 -9.09 2.93
C ARG A 90 6.70 -9.14 3.04
N ASP A 91 7.42 -8.70 2.02
CA ASP A 91 8.88 -8.65 2.07
C ASP A 91 9.39 -7.63 3.10
N LEU A 92 8.65 -6.53 3.29
CA LEU A 92 9.05 -5.43 4.17
C LEU A 92 8.48 -5.53 5.59
N GLU A 93 7.52 -6.43 5.86
CA GLU A 93 6.83 -6.51 7.16
C GLU A 93 7.80 -6.74 8.34
N GLY A 94 8.87 -7.52 8.10
CA GLY A 94 9.89 -7.83 9.09
C GLY A 94 10.78 -6.64 9.45
N SER A 95 10.76 -5.57 8.64
CA SER A 95 11.49 -4.33 8.89
C SER A 95 10.66 -3.29 9.65
N LEU A 96 9.38 -3.56 9.90
CA LEU A 96 8.48 -2.63 10.58
C LEU A 96 8.52 -2.81 12.11
N PRO A 97 8.24 -1.77 12.90
CA PRO A 97 8.15 -1.86 14.36
C PRO A 97 7.23 -2.99 14.77
N ALA A 98 7.61 -3.81 15.76
CA ALA A 98 6.90 -5.04 16.14
C ALA A 98 5.38 -4.84 16.22
N ALA A 99 4.62 -5.87 15.82
CA ALA A 99 3.17 -5.85 15.86
C ALA A 99 2.66 -5.53 17.28
N PRO A 100 1.52 -4.84 17.41
CA PRO A 100 0.87 -4.68 18.71
C PRO A 100 0.63 -6.07 19.32
N LYS A 101 0.85 -6.19 20.63
CA LYS A 101 0.65 -7.43 21.38
C LYS A 101 -0.79 -7.62 21.81
#